data_AF-A0A1V5UIH9-F1
#
_entry.id   AF-A0A1V5UIH9-F1
#
_cell.length_a   1.000
_cell.length_b   1.000
_cell.length_c   1.000
_cell.angle_alpha   90.00
_cell.angle_beta   90.00
_cell.angle_gamma   90.00
#
_symmetry.space_group_name_H-M   'P 1'
#
loop_
_entity.id
_entity.type
_entity.pdbx_description
1 polymer ?
#
loop_
_entity_poly.entity_id
_entity_poly.type
_entity_poly.pdbx_seq_one_letter_code
_entity_poly.pdbx_strand_id
1 'polypeptide(L)'
;MKNRKRPVTTNENTENNQILKSLEPLAEKPDDASIINNQASAVPDQTSPGTGIGYIATKITPVNTAILEEIGHDDKAIKRSKEFIAHMIERTTGLFYDDNTDPFAIVKINGHEEYHPIKGLTFEDILRSCYWELHHSSLPNDILKLVRDDFAAKAKYDSSSLGLVRLDNRITGDNKKIIYSICDREWKAIQITPDGWNIIQEPARFRKYPKIQRAQVMAVSGGNVKDLLDFLTIQDPDHQILLLVYIIYAFIPHVAKPILYMSGPQGSAKSTNSEFIKKIVDPTCVDQVNLSVSLRDTALTLFQNYAVVFDNLSKLTQRQNDLLCQAATGGGIMRRKLRTDEDAIVFRLKDCIIMNGIDCVAARADLLDRSILIETQRLDEEKRIPKSELDEHFQSKLPEILGAIFDALSRMMRLLPNVRLNKYPRMAEFARYGYAIAEAINIGGDRFIRAYYKNMEEHNRQVVESNAVSNCLMQFIRQQIDCEWSGMMNDLLIGLNSIYVSMEHDPKNKNWPATASHLSRLINRVKVNIEGLGLKIDIKRTSKGSHIDIKYVPPQIPSSASLSESTESCLADSLPETDEVAKSCTAAMTA
;
A
#
# COMPACT_ATOMS: atom_id res chain seq x y z
N MET A 1 67.00 -19.89 0.79
CA MET A 1 68.08 -19.14 1.46
C MET A 1 67.47 -18.02 2.30
N LYS A 2 68.02 -17.82 3.51
CA LYS A 2 67.69 -16.83 4.58
C LYS A 2 66.53 -17.17 5.55
N ASN A 3 66.97 -17.78 6.65
CA ASN A 3 66.42 -17.76 8.01
C ASN A 3 66.22 -16.33 8.57
N ARG A 4 65.25 -16.11 9.48
CA ARG A 4 65.50 -16.02 10.95
C ARG A 4 64.24 -15.67 11.78
N LYS A 5 64.19 -16.33 12.94
CA LYS A 5 63.23 -16.39 14.07
C LYS A 5 62.86 -15.05 14.73
N ARG A 6 61.69 -15.02 15.39
CA ARG A 6 61.47 -14.42 16.74
C ARG A 6 60.45 -15.25 17.56
N PRO A 7 60.47 -15.16 18.91
CA PRO A 7 60.25 -16.29 19.81
C PRO A 7 58.91 -16.29 20.58
N VAL A 8 58.64 -17.46 21.16
CA VAL A 8 57.61 -17.78 22.15
C VAL A 8 58.06 -17.33 23.54
N THR A 9 57.15 -16.75 24.32
CA THR A 9 57.27 -16.65 25.79
C THR A 9 55.96 -17.10 26.44
N THR A 10 56.10 -18.11 27.28
CA THR A 10 55.13 -18.72 28.20
C THR A 10 54.96 -17.87 29.47
N ASN A 11 53.77 -17.91 30.08
CA ASN A 11 53.65 -18.09 31.53
C ASN A 11 52.26 -18.61 31.91
N GLU A 12 52.27 -19.71 32.65
CA GLU A 12 51.16 -20.38 33.34
C GLU A 12 50.97 -19.77 34.75
N ASN A 13 49.73 -19.71 35.23
CA ASN A 13 49.25 -20.25 36.52
C ASN A 13 47.80 -19.77 36.76
N THR A 14 46.77 -20.62 36.78
CA THR A 14 46.28 -21.55 37.83
C THR A 14 45.81 -20.84 39.12
N GLU A 15 44.65 -21.25 39.64
CA GLU A 15 43.82 -20.70 40.76
C GLU A 15 42.76 -19.68 40.28
N ASN A 16 41.44 -19.82 40.43
CA ASN A 16 40.62 -20.55 41.39
C ASN A 16 39.33 -21.05 40.73
N ASN A 17 39.08 -22.35 40.86
CA ASN A 17 37.90 -23.05 40.39
C ASN A 17 37.33 -23.83 41.58
N GLN A 18 36.56 -23.17 42.44
CA GLN A 18 35.81 -23.78 43.54
C GLN A 18 34.56 -22.94 43.80
N ILE A 19 33.49 -23.63 44.21
CA ILE A 19 32.11 -23.17 44.47
C ILE A 19 31.19 -23.29 43.25
N LEU A 20 30.71 -24.51 43.00
CA LEU A 20 29.29 -24.82 42.76
C LEU A 20 29.14 -26.35 42.62
N LYS A 21 29.18 -27.04 43.76
CA LYS A 21 28.70 -28.42 43.93
C LYS A 21 27.94 -28.49 45.24
N SER A 22 26.62 -28.45 45.18
CA SER A 22 25.73 -29.07 46.17
C SER A 22 24.28 -29.05 45.69
N LEU A 23 23.68 -30.24 45.70
CA LEU A 23 22.24 -30.55 45.84
C LEU A 23 21.40 -30.79 44.57
N GLU A 24 21.29 -32.08 44.24
CA GLU A 24 20.05 -32.80 43.87
C GLU A 24 19.71 -33.77 45.03
N PRO A 25 18.58 -34.51 45.06
CA PRO A 25 17.20 -34.21 44.65
C PRO A 25 16.17 -34.65 45.73
N LEU A 26 14.90 -34.22 45.65
CA LEU A 26 13.79 -34.90 46.35
C LEU A 26 12.59 -35.02 45.41
N ALA A 27 12.18 -36.27 45.17
CA ALA A 27 10.97 -36.66 44.50
C ALA A 27 9.94 -37.12 45.55
N GLU A 28 8.67 -36.72 45.40
CA GLU A 28 7.48 -37.60 45.37
C GLU A 28 6.16 -36.79 45.25
N LYS A 29 5.25 -37.29 44.41
CA LYS A 29 3.84 -36.92 44.15
C LYS A 29 2.91 -37.53 45.25
N PRO A 30 1.55 -37.42 45.26
CA PRO A 30 0.56 -36.85 44.31
C PRO A 30 -0.55 -35.99 44.95
N ASP A 31 -1.38 -35.31 44.14
CA ASP A 31 -2.87 -35.40 44.19
C ASP A 31 -3.58 -34.41 43.26
N ASP A 32 -4.76 -34.83 42.84
CA ASP A 32 -5.53 -34.44 41.67
C ASP A 32 -6.30 -33.10 41.74
N ALA A 33 -6.46 -32.54 40.54
CA ALA A 33 -7.64 -31.84 40.01
C ALA A 33 -8.21 -30.60 40.75
N SER A 34 -8.09 -29.42 40.13
CA SER A 34 -9.20 -28.78 39.39
C SER A 34 -8.91 -27.31 39.01
N ILE A 35 -9.23 -26.98 37.75
CA ILE A 35 -9.66 -25.66 37.25
C ILE A 35 -8.70 -24.46 37.49
N ILE A 36 -7.90 -24.10 36.48
CA ILE A 36 -7.55 -22.68 36.24
C ILE A 36 -7.53 -22.39 34.73
N ASN A 37 -8.56 -21.64 34.32
CA ASN A 37 -8.60 -20.81 33.11
C ASN A 37 -7.42 -19.83 33.14
N ASN A 38 -6.46 -19.95 32.21
CA ASN A 38 -5.43 -18.93 32.05
C ASN A 38 -5.94 -17.80 31.15
N GLN A 39 -6.30 -16.70 31.81
CA GLN A 39 -6.39 -15.37 31.23
C GLN A 39 -5.01 -14.98 30.67
N ALA A 40 -4.87 -14.98 29.35
CA ALA A 40 -3.84 -14.19 28.70
C ALA A 40 -4.32 -12.73 28.72
N SER A 41 -3.60 -11.90 29.48
CA SER A 41 -3.77 -10.45 29.57
C SER A 41 -3.71 -9.81 28.18
N ALA A 42 -4.88 -9.40 27.68
CA ALA A 42 -5.01 -8.54 26.52
C ALA A 42 -4.50 -7.14 26.87
N VAL A 43 -3.47 -6.68 26.16
CA VAL A 43 -3.17 -5.24 26.06
C VAL A 43 -4.26 -4.63 25.16
N PRO A 44 -5.03 -3.63 25.60
CA PRO A 44 -6.09 -3.05 24.76
C PRO A 44 -5.47 -2.26 23.61
N ASP A 45 -5.77 -2.71 22.38
CA ASP A 45 -5.58 -1.96 21.15
C ASP A 45 -6.59 -0.79 21.13
N GLN A 46 -6.20 0.37 21.66
CA GLN A 46 -6.92 1.62 21.48
C GLN A 46 -6.44 2.34 20.22
N THR A 47 -6.84 1.82 19.05
CA THR A 47 -6.78 2.54 17.78
C THR A 47 -8.19 2.98 17.39
N SER A 48 -8.63 4.11 17.93
CA SER A 48 -9.76 4.88 17.40
C SER A 48 -9.26 6.28 17.08
N PRO A 49 -9.13 6.69 15.80
CA PRO A 49 -8.86 8.08 15.48
C PRO A 49 -10.16 8.87 15.67
N GLY A 50 -10.20 9.62 16.76
CA GLY A 50 -11.29 10.55 17.07
C GLY A 50 -11.47 11.61 15.98
N THR A 51 -12.75 11.87 15.74
CA THR A 51 -13.41 13.06 15.20
C THR A 51 -12.53 14.32 15.06
N GLY A 52 -12.53 14.88 13.85
CA GLY A 52 -12.10 16.24 13.47
C GLY A 52 -11.21 17.02 14.44
N ILE A 53 -9.90 16.96 14.24
CA ILE A 53 -8.97 17.89 14.88
C ILE A 53 -8.83 19.10 13.94
N GLY A 54 -9.61 20.16 14.20
CA GLY A 54 -9.05 21.50 14.04
C GLY A 54 -7.95 21.62 15.09
N TYR A 55 -6.74 21.99 14.68
CA TYR A 55 -5.63 22.17 15.62
C TYR A 55 -6.04 23.22 16.65
N ILE A 56 -6.38 22.79 17.88
CA ILE A 56 -6.51 23.71 18.99
C ILE A 56 -5.12 24.26 19.21
N ALA A 57 -4.92 25.55 18.98
CA ALA A 57 -3.63 26.21 19.17
C ALA A 57 -3.23 26.08 20.65
N THR A 58 -2.39 25.09 20.97
CA THR A 58 -1.72 25.02 22.26
C THR A 58 -0.61 26.06 22.25
N LYS A 59 -0.66 27.01 23.19
CA LYS A 59 0.42 27.99 23.35
C LYS A 59 1.69 27.23 23.69
N ILE A 60 2.69 27.32 22.82
CA ILE A 60 4.02 26.74 23.04
C ILE A 60 4.63 27.41 24.27
N THR A 61 5.18 26.60 25.17
CA THR A 61 5.87 27.09 26.36
C THR A 61 7.04 28.01 25.96
N PRO A 62 7.30 29.12 26.67
CA PRO A 62 8.40 30.02 26.33
C PRO A 62 9.76 29.30 26.29
N VAL A 63 10.67 29.72 25.41
CA VAL A 63 12.06 29.26 25.44
C VAL A 63 12.78 29.91 26.62
N ASN A 64 13.63 29.17 27.34
CA ASN A 64 14.44 29.76 28.41
C ASN A 64 15.53 30.67 27.81
N THR A 65 15.28 31.98 27.77
CA THR A 65 16.19 32.98 27.22
C THR A 65 17.29 33.43 28.17
N ALA A 66 17.33 32.94 29.42
CA ALA A 66 18.39 33.31 30.38
C ALA A 66 19.78 32.85 29.91
N ILE A 67 19.83 31.74 29.15
CA ILE A 67 21.05 31.18 28.57
C ILE A 67 21.73 32.17 27.61
N LEU A 68 21.00 33.13 27.03
CA LEU A 68 21.57 34.12 26.11
C LEU A 68 22.61 35.04 26.78
N GLU A 69 22.47 35.28 28.08
CA GLU A 69 23.41 36.09 28.85
C GLU A 69 24.72 35.33 29.14
N GLU A 70 24.68 34.00 29.12
CA GLU A 70 25.85 33.13 29.30
C GLU A 70 26.66 32.94 28.01
N ILE A 71 26.06 33.15 26.83
CA ILE A 71 26.70 32.97 25.51
C ILE A 71 27.68 34.11 25.18
N GLY A 72 27.79 35.16 26.01
CA GLY A 72 28.79 36.22 25.86
C GLY A 72 28.52 37.18 24.70
N HIS A 73 27.26 37.27 24.25
CA HIS A 73 26.83 38.25 23.26
C HIS A 73 26.73 39.66 23.85
N ASP A 74 26.90 40.69 23.00
CA ASP A 74 26.60 42.06 23.41
C ASP A 74 25.08 42.27 23.64
N ASP A 75 24.71 43.32 24.38
CA ASP A 75 23.31 43.60 24.74
C ASP A 75 22.39 43.72 23.51
N LYS A 76 22.94 44.19 22.38
CA LYS A 76 22.20 44.38 21.13
C LYS A 76 21.89 43.04 20.47
N ALA A 77 22.84 42.11 20.47
CA ALA A 77 22.68 40.76 19.96
C ALA A 77 21.76 39.92 20.85
N ILE A 78 21.84 40.08 22.18
CA ILE A 78 20.90 39.46 23.12
C ILE A 78 19.48 39.94 22.85
N LYS A 79 19.28 41.26 22.72
CA LYS A 79 17.95 41.84 22.43
C LYS A 79 17.37 41.31 21.13
N ARG A 80 18.14 41.31 20.04
CA ARG A 80 17.74 40.75 18.74
C ARG A 80 17.37 39.26 18.85
N SER A 81 18.15 38.49 19.59
CA SER A 81 17.89 37.07 19.81
C SER A 81 16.58 36.84 20.57
N LYS A 82 16.30 37.62 21.62
CA LYS A 82 15.04 37.56 22.37
C LYS A 82 13.84 37.93 21.49
N GLU A 83 13.95 38.98 20.68
CA GLU A 83 12.92 39.39 19.71
C GLU A 83 12.65 38.29 18.66
N PHE A 84 13.69 37.71 18.08
CA PHE A 84 13.59 36.60 17.13
C PHE A 84 12.92 35.36 17.74
N ILE A 85 13.32 34.95 18.94
CA ILE A 85 12.74 33.79 19.63
C ILE A 85 11.25 34.01 19.89
N ALA A 86 10.86 35.19 20.37
CA ALA A 86 9.46 35.55 20.59
C ALA A 86 8.66 35.46 19.27
N HIS A 87 9.19 36.04 18.19
CA HIS A 87 8.58 35.96 16.85
C HIS A 87 8.41 34.52 16.37
N MET A 88 9.39 33.65 16.61
CA MET A 88 9.30 32.24 16.23
C MET A 88 8.28 31.47 17.05
N ILE A 89 8.16 31.74 18.36
CA ILE A 89 7.11 31.15 19.19
C ILE A 89 5.72 31.56 18.66
N GLU A 90 5.53 32.83 18.32
CA GLU A 90 4.25 33.34 17.80
C GLU A 90 3.87 32.74 16.45
N ARG A 91 4.85 32.50 15.57
CA ARG A 91 4.63 31.86 14.27
C ARG A 91 4.42 30.35 14.37
N THR A 92 4.88 29.71 15.43
CA THR A 92 4.79 28.25 15.56
C THR A 92 3.48 27.88 16.24
N THR A 93 2.61 27.16 15.52
CA THR A 93 1.25 26.83 16.00
C THR A 93 1.14 25.44 16.60
N GLY A 94 2.15 24.60 16.41
CA GLY A 94 2.21 23.27 17.00
C GLY A 94 3.59 22.64 16.89
N LEU A 95 3.88 21.74 17.82
CA LEU A 95 5.05 20.88 17.82
C LEU A 95 4.58 19.43 17.94
N PHE A 96 5.23 18.50 17.26
CA PHE A 96 4.88 17.08 17.32
C PHE A 96 6.09 16.20 16.97
N TYR A 97 5.98 14.89 17.12
CA TYR A 97 6.97 13.95 16.61
C TYR A 97 6.31 12.83 15.81
N ASP A 98 7.04 12.30 14.82
CA ASP A 98 6.52 11.25 13.94
C ASP A 98 6.71 9.84 14.52
N ASP A 99 6.30 8.82 13.75
CA ASP A 99 6.46 7.41 14.12
C ASP A 99 7.92 6.90 14.10
N ASN A 100 8.85 7.71 13.62
CA ASN A 100 10.30 7.49 13.73
C ASN A 100 10.93 8.32 14.86
N THR A 101 10.11 8.98 15.68
CA THR A 101 10.51 9.91 16.75
C THR A 101 11.25 11.15 16.26
N ASP A 102 11.16 11.49 14.97
CA ASP A 102 11.72 12.73 14.46
C ASP A 102 10.80 13.89 14.85
N PRO A 103 11.33 14.99 15.43
CA PRO A 103 10.53 16.12 15.89
C PRO A 103 10.22 17.10 14.74
N PHE A 104 9.01 17.67 14.75
CA PHE A 104 8.47 18.58 13.75
C PHE A 104 7.88 19.84 14.39
N ALA A 105 7.86 20.91 13.61
CA ALA A 105 7.21 22.16 13.95
C ALA A 105 6.22 22.55 12.85
N ILE A 106 5.05 23.04 13.25
CA ILE A 106 4.04 23.67 12.39
C ILE A 106 4.22 25.18 12.51
N VAL A 107 4.48 25.85 11.40
CA VAL A 107 4.85 27.28 11.33
C VAL A 107 3.98 28.01 10.32
N LYS A 108 3.55 29.22 10.69
CA LYS A 108 2.81 30.13 9.81
C LYS A 108 3.75 30.89 8.87
N ILE A 109 3.63 30.60 7.58
CA ILE A 109 4.40 31.20 6.48
C ILE A 109 3.41 31.70 5.42
N ASN A 110 3.55 32.94 4.96
CA ASN A 110 2.73 33.52 3.89
C ASN A 110 1.20 33.28 4.04
N GLY A 111 0.68 33.39 5.26
CA GLY A 111 -0.75 33.25 5.55
C GLY A 111 -1.29 31.82 5.67
N HIS A 112 -0.45 30.79 5.52
CA HIS A 112 -0.83 29.38 5.68
C HIS A 112 0.11 28.66 6.65
N GLU A 113 -0.27 27.44 7.05
CA GLU A 113 0.54 26.60 7.92
C GLU A 113 1.37 25.61 7.10
N GLU A 114 2.67 25.60 7.36
CA GLU A 114 3.61 24.61 6.86
C GLU A 114 4.14 23.78 8.02
N TYR A 115 4.57 22.55 7.80
CA TYR A 115 5.18 21.75 8.85
C TYR A 115 6.46 21.05 8.37
N HIS A 116 7.51 21.15 9.18
CA HIS A 116 8.86 20.79 8.78
C HIS A 116 9.58 20.00 9.89
N PRO A 117 10.42 19.01 9.54
CA PRO A 117 11.30 18.38 10.52
C PRO A 117 12.23 19.43 11.11
N ILE A 118 12.27 19.56 12.45
CA ILE A 118 13.08 20.57 13.14
C ILE A 118 14.58 20.38 12.85
N LYS A 119 15.00 19.12 12.66
CA LYS A 119 16.37 18.75 12.29
C LYS A 119 16.65 18.82 10.78
N GLY A 120 15.68 19.22 9.96
CA GLY A 120 15.81 19.37 8.51
C GLY A 120 16.44 20.70 8.09
N LEU A 121 16.98 20.75 6.87
CA LEU A 121 17.55 21.96 6.26
C LEU A 121 16.48 23.03 6.02
N THR A 122 15.29 22.64 5.57
CA THR A 122 14.20 23.60 5.28
C THR A 122 13.78 24.39 6.51
N PHE A 123 13.68 23.74 7.67
CA PHE A 123 13.36 24.45 8.92
C PHE A 123 14.50 25.40 9.33
N GLU A 124 15.75 25.01 9.13
CA GLU A 124 16.90 25.90 9.34
C GLU A 124 16.86 27.12 8.40
N ASP A 125 16.54 26.93 7.12
CA ASP A 125 16.40 28.02 6.15
C ASP A 125 15.26 28.97 6.54
N ILE A 126 14.14 28.44 7.04
CA ILE A 126 13.02 29.24 7.57
C ILE A 126 13.48 30.11 8.76
N LEU A 127 14.21 29.53 9.72
CA LEU A 127 14.74 30.27 10.86
C LEU A 127 15.69 31.39 10.42
N ARG A 128 16.57 31.10 9.46
CA ARG A 128 17.51 32.09 8.90
C ARG A 128 16.78 33.20 8.15
N SER A 129 15.77 32.87 7.34
CA SER A 129 14.93 33.85 6.64
C SER A 129 14.20 34.78 7.61
N CYS A 130 13.55 34.21 8.64
CA CYS A 130 12.83 34.99 9.64
C CYS A 130 13.75 35.95 10.40
N TYR A 131 14.95 35.52 10.77
CA TYR A 131 15.93 36.39 11.43
C TYR A 131 16.43 37.51 10.50
N TRP A 132 16.67 37.19 9.23
CA TRP A 132 17.07 38.18 8.24
C TRP A 132 15.95 39.21 7.96
N GLU A 133 14.69 38.78 7.90
CA GLU A 133 13.53 39.67 7.76
C GLU A 133 13.41 40.66 8.93
N LEU A 134 13.66 40.22 10.17
CA LEU A 134 13.56 41.06 11.36
C LEU A 134 14.74 42.02 11.54
N HIS A 135 15.96 41.61 11.16
CA HIS A 135 17.18 42.29 11.57
C HIS A 135 18.17 42.59 10.45
N HIS A 136 17.89 42.16 9.22
CA HIS A 136 18.77 42.27 8.04
C HIS A 136 20.21 41.82 8.31
N SER A 137 20.37 40.74 9.09
CA SER A 137 21.66 40.17 9.47
C SER A 137 21.59 38.65 9.52
N SER A 138 22.74 37.99 9.61
CA SER A 138 22.81 36.52 9.69
C SER A 138 22.46 36.03 11.10
N LEU A 139 21.66 34.96 11.18
CA LEU A 139 21.32 34.29 12.43
C LEU A 139 22.57 33.63 13.04
N PRO A 140 22.99 33.99 14.26
CA PRO A 140 24.11 33.33 14.93
C PRO A 140 23.83 31.83 15.16
N ASN A 141 24.83 30.98 14.93
CA ASN A 141 24.66 29.52 14.98
C ASN A 141 24.28 29.01 16.37
N ASP A 142 24.72 29.65 17.44
CA ASP A 142 24.39 29.24 18.81
C ASP A 142 22.90 29.46 19.10
N ILE A 143 22.32 30.55 18.57
CA ILE A 143 20.88 30.84 18.66
C ILE A 143 20.06 29.86 17.81
N LEU A 144 20.53 29.58 16.59
CA LEU A 144 19.91 28.56 15.73
C LEU A 144 19.85 27.21 16.45
N LYS A 145 20.96 26.79 17.06
CA LYS A 145 21.05 25.54 17.81
C LYS A 145 20.11 25.56 19.02
N LEU A 146 20.13 26.63 19.81
CA LEU A 146 19.26 26.81 20.98
C LEU A 146 17.78 26.62 20.62
N VAL A 147 17.29 27.31 19.59
CA VAL A 147 15.87 27.22 19.16
C VAL A 147 15.53 25.81 18.67
N ARG A 148 16.40 25.20 17.86
CA ARG A 148 16.14 23.85 17.33
C ARG A 148 16.13 22.79 18.43
N ASP A 149 17.08 22.85 19.36
CA ASP A 149 17.18 21.88 20.45
C ASP A 149 16.01 22.03 21.43
N ASP A 150 15.60 23.26 21.76
CA ASP A 150 14.43 23.54 22.59
C ASP A 150 13.13 23.05 21.93
N PHE A 151 12.90 23.40 20.66
CA PHE A 151 11.70 22.95 19.93
C PHE A 151 11.68 21.43 19.78
N ALA A 152 12.83 20.80 19.53
CA ALA A 152 12.94 19.35 19.43
C ALA A 152 12.65 18.64 20.76
N ALA A 153 13.09 19.21 21.89
CA ALA A 153 12.79 18.71 23.21
C ALA A 153 11.30 18.85 23.52
N LYS A 154 10.72 20.04 23.25
CA LYS A 154 9.31 20.31 23.48
C LYS A 154 8.39 19.43 22.65
N ALA A 155 8.73 19.23 21.38
CA ALA A 155 8.00 18.32 20.51
C ALA A 155 7.86 16.92 21.11
N LYS A 156 8.87 16.41 21.82
CA LYS A 156 8.85 15.04 22.37
C LYS A 156 8.29 14.92 23.79
N TYR A 157 8.53 15.91 24.63
CA TYR A 157 8.37 15.76 26.08
C TYR A 157 7.51 16.83 26.75
N ASP A 158 7.22 17.94 26.07
CA ASP A 158 6.42 19.01 26.64
C ASP A 158 4.92 18.72 26.47
N SER A 159 4.13 19.05 27.50
CA SER A 159 2.67 18.91 27.49
C SER A 159 1.95 19.73 26.41
N SER A 160 2.60 20.78 25.87
CA SER A 160 2.07 21.60 24.77
C SER A 160 2.22 20.94 23.40
N SER A 161 2.98 19.84 23.32
CA SER A 161 3.10 19.03 22.10
C SER A 161 1.78 18.40 21.70
N LEU A 162 1.57 18.27 20.38
CA LEU A 162 0.49 17.47 19.80
C LEU A 162 0.76 15.96 19.94
N GLY A 163 1.94 15.57 20.44
CA GLY A 163 2.34 14.20 20.67
C GLY A 163 2.76 13.46 19.40
N LEU A 164 2.52 12.15 19.39
CA LEU A 164 2.81 11.28 18.26
C LEU A 164 1.82 11.55 17.11
N VAL A 165 2.34 11.93 15.95
CA VAL A 165 1.55 12.10 14.73
C VAL A 165 2.09 11.19 13.65
N ARG A 166 1.25 10.27 13.16
CA ARG A 166 1.61 9.40 12.04
C ARG A 166 1.59 10.21 10.74
N LEU A 167 2.67 10.13 9.98
CA LEU A 167 2.78 10.75 8.67
C LEU A 167 2.61 9.72 7.56
N ASP A 168 1.79 10.03 6.56
CA ASP A 168 1.54 9.24 5.36
C ASP A 168 2.13 9.91 4.12
N ASN A 169 2.19 9.21 2.99
CA ASN A 169 2.64 9.80 1.73
C ASN A 169 1.44 10.03 0.82
N ARG A 170 1.26 11.25 0.30
CA ARG A 170 0.19 11.70 -0.61
C ARG A 170 -1.26 11.57 -0.10
N ILE A 171 -1.63 10.48 0.55
CA ILE A 171 -3.01 10.15 0.94
C ILE A 171 -3.05 9.66 2.38
N THR A 172 -3.98 10.20 3.18
CA THR A 172 -4.24 9.78 4.56
C THR A 172 -5.75 9.71 4.82
N GLY A 173 -6.14 9.21 5.99
CA GLY A 173 -7.53 9.17 6.44
C GLY A 173 -8.06 7.76 6.65
N ASP A 174 -9.37 7.59 6.52
CA ASP A 174 -10.08 6.34 6.75
C ASP A 174 -11.30 6.20 5.81
N ASN A 175 -12.16 5.22 6.11
CA ASN A 175 -13.33 4.88 5.30
C ASN A 175 -14.43 5.97 5.32
N LYS A 176 -14.35 6.96 6.23
CA LYS A 176 -15.30 8.07 6.36
C LYS A 176 -14.72 9.38 5.83
N LYS A 177 -13.40 9.52 5.83
CA LYS A 177 -12.73 10.74 5.40
C LYS A 177 -11.38 10.40 4.78
N ILE A 178 -11.23 10.70 3.49
CA ILE A 178 -9.95 10.62 2.78
C ILE A 178 -9.40 12.04 2.61
N ILE A 179 -8.09 12.22 2.78
CA ILE A 179 -7.42 13.48 2.49
C ILE A 179 -6.30 13.22 1.49
N TYR A 180 -6.36 13.90 0.35
CA TYR A 180 -5.39 13.83 -0.73
C TYR A 180 -4.56 15.13 -0.77
N SER A 181 -3.25 15.02 -0.54
CA SER A 181 -2.30 16.13 -0.57
C SER A 181 -2.03 16.57 -2.01
N ILE A 182 -2.30 17.84 -2.32
CA ILE A 182 -1.99 18.40 -3.65
C ILE A 182 -0.48 18.60 -3.81
N CYS A 183 0.27 18.80 -2.72
CA CYS A 183 1.70 19.11 -2.74
C CYS A 183 2.03 20.39 -3.53
N ASP A 184 1.12 21.37 -3.53
CA ASP A 184 1.38 22.70 -4.04
C ASP A 184 2.13 23.56 -3.01
N ARG A 185 2.45 24.80 -3.39
CA ARG A 185 3.16 25.76 -2.53
C ARG A 185 2.24 26.41 -1.49
N GLU A 186 0.94 26.28 -1.64
CA GLU A 186 -0.06 26.84 -0.72
C GLU A 186 -0.51 25.81 0.34
N TRP A 187 0.06 24.59 0.31
CA TRP A 187 -0.26 23.51 1.23
C TRP A 187 -1.76 23.19 1.24
N LYS A 188 -2.34 23.01 0.06
CA LYS A 188 -3.73 22.58 -0.11
C LYS A 188 -3.86 21.07 -0.13
N ALA A 189 -5.00 20.60 0.34
CA ALA A 189 -5.42 19.22 0.19
C ALA A 189 -6.89 19.12 -0.22
N ILE A 190 -7.28 17.98 -0.79
CA ILE A 190 -8.67 17.65 -1.05
C ILE A 190 -9.15 16.72 0.06
N GLN A 191 -10.19 17.15 0.78
CA GLN A 191 -10.91 16.30 1.73
C GLN A 191 -12.11 15.69 1.03
N ILE A 192 -12.22 14.36 1.06
CA ILE A 192 -13.31 13.58 0.45
C ILE A 192 -14.07 12.88 1.57
N THR A 193 -15.40 12.98 1.52
CA THR A 193 -16.35 12.46 2.51
C THR A 193 -17.57 11.86 1.82
N PRO A 194 -18.46 11.15 2.55
CA PRO A 194 -19.73 10.69 2.02
C PRO A 194 -20.62 11.81 1.44
N ASP A 195 -20.41 13.08 1.78
CA ASP A 195 -21.24 14.19 1.31
C ASP A 195 -20.66 14.92 0.09
N GLY A 196 -19.43 14.59 -0.28
CA GLY A 196 -18.70 15.21 -1.39
C GLY A 196 -17.25 15.48 -1.02
N TRP A 197 -16.59 16.36 -1.78
CA TRP A 197 -15.21 16.75 -1.53
C TRP A 197 -15.02 18.26 -1.58
N ASN A 198 -14.07 18.76 -0.80
CA ASN A 198 -13.75 20.18 -0.67
C ASN A 198 -12.23 20.39 -0.55
N ILE A 199 -11.77 21.56 -0.95
CA ILE A 199 -10.38 21.99 -0.74
C ILE A 199 -10.23 22.46 0.70
N ILE A 200 -9.20 21.98 1.39
CA ILE A 200 -8.85 22.37 2.76
C ILE A 200 -7.37 22.76 2.85
N GLN A 201 -7.00 23.43 3.95
CA GLN A 201 -5.60 23.50 4.35
C GLN A 201 -5.09 22.09 4.66
N GLU A 202 -3.92 21.74 4.14
CA GLU A 202 -3.32 20.44 4.35
C GLU A 202 -2.95 20.25 5.83
N PRO A 203 -3.47 19.19 6.49
CA PRO A 203 -3.10 18.89 7.86
C PRO A 203 -1.66 18.35 7.94
N ALA A 204 -1.01 18.54 9.09
CA ALA A 204 0.27 17.93 9.48
C ALA A 204 0.19 16.40 9.60
N ARG A 205 -0.03 15.72 8.47
CA ARG A 205 -0.19 14.27 8.35
C ARG A 205 0.55 13.68 7.16
N PHE A 206 1.27 14.47 6.37
CA PHE A 206 2.00 13.97 5.20
C PHE A 206 3.51 14.10 5.32
N ARG A 207 4.25 13.06 4.92
CA ARG A 207 5.68 13.16 4.66
C ARG A 207 5.91 14.00 3.40
N LYS A 208 6.86 14.92 3.49
CA LYS A 208 7.23 15.83 2.40
C LYS A 208 8.59 15.45 1.81
N TYR A 209 8.59 15.21 0.50
CA TYR A 209 9.78 14.92 -0.29
C TYR A 209 9.86 15.92 -1.46
N PRO A 210 10.23 17.19 -1.22
CA PRO A 210 10.11 18.27 -2.20
C PRO A 210 10.97 18.08 -3.47
N LYS A 211 11.98 17.21 -3.42
CA LYS A 211 12.80 16.85 -4.60
C LYS A 211 12.14 15.80 -5.50
N ILE A 212 11.14 15.08 -4.98
CA ILE A 212 10.51 13.93 -5.64
C ILE A 212 9.05 14.26 -5.98
N GLN A 213 8.27 14.68 -5.00
CA GLN A 213 6.85 14.99 -5.15
C GLN A 213 6.64 16.21 -6.06
N ARG A 214 5.62 16.14 -6.91
CA ARG A 214 5.13 17.26 -7.70
C ARG A 214 3.71 17.62 -7.26
N ALA A 215 3.35 18.88 -7.50
CA ALA A 215 2.01 19.37 -7.31
C ALA A 215 1.05 18.64 -8.25
N GLN A 216 -0.12 18.24 -7.74
CA GLN A 216 -1.22 17.74 -8.55
C GLN A 216 -2.03 18.92 -9.11
N VAL A 217 -2.71 18.70 -10.24
CA VAL A 217 -3.67 19.68 -10.76
C VAL A 217 -4.90 19.78 -9.86
N MET A 218 -5.54 20.94 -9.84
CA MET A 218 -6.78 21.13 -9.08
C MET A 218 -7.93 20.41 -9.77
N ALA A 219 -8.66 19.58 -9.03
CA ALA A 219 -9.80 18.83 -9.54
C ALA A 219 -11.00 19.75 -9.85
N VAL A 220 -11.79 19.37 -10.86
CA VAL A 220 -13.02 20.04 -11.27
C VAL A 220 -14.16 19.02 -11.28
N SER A 221 -15.27 19.34 -10.60
CA SER A 221 -16.44 18.46 -10.55
C SER A 221 -17.16 18.36 -11.90
N GLY A 222 -17.95 17.30 -12.10
CA GLY A 222 -18.76 17.10 -13.31
C GLY A 222 -18.06 16.34 -14.45
N GLY A 223 -16.84 15.86 -14.22
CA GLY A 223 -16.15 14.97 -15.16
C GLY A 223 -16.71 13.54 -15.18
N ASN A 224 -16.19 12.70 -16.08
CA ASN A 224 -16.54 11.30 -16.19
C ASN A 224 -15.30 10.40 -16.08
N VAL A 225 -15.31 9.45 -15.16
CA VAL A 225 -14.17 8.54 -14.95
C VAL A 225 -13.87 7.67 -16.18
N LYS A 226 -14.86 7.42 -17.04
CA LYS A 226 -14.69 6.63 -18.26
C LYS A 226 -13.83 7.34 -19.31
N ASP A 227 -13.65 8.66 -19.20
CA ASP A 227 -12.77 9.44 -20.07
C ASP A 227 -11.29 9.00 -19.92
N LEU A 228 -10.94 8.31 -18.83
CA LEU A 228 -9.64 7.65 -18.69
C LEU A 228 -9.37 6.63 -19.79
N LEU A 229 -10.41 5.97 -20.31
CA LEU A 229 -10.27 4.92 -21.33
C LEU A 229 -9.75 5.48 -22.66
N ASP A 230 -9.91 6.78 -22.93
CA ASP A 230 -9.38 7.43 -24.13
C ASP A 230 -7.84 7.49 -24.10
N PHE A 231 -7.24 7.43 -22.91
CA PHE A 231 -5.79 7.49 -22.69
C PHE A 231 -5.17 6.11 -22.41
N LEU A 232 -5.98 5.12 -22.06
CA LEU A 232 -5.53 3.79 -21.65
C LEU A 232 -5.71 2.81 -22.82
N THR A 233 -4.60 2.31 -23.36
CA THR A 233 -4.62 1.37 -24.48
C THR A 233 -5.04 -0.05 -24.05
N ILE A 234 -6.30 -0.24 -23.68
CA ILE A 234 -6.87 -1.52 -23.22
C ILE A 234 -8.09 -1.89 -24.06
N GLN A 235 -8.04 -3.00 -24.78
CA GLN A 235 -9.16 -3.45 -25.62
C GLN A 235 -10.18 -4.32 -24.89
N ASP A 236 -9.72 -5.15 -23.95
CA ASP A 236 -10.59 -6.07 -23.22
C ASP A 236 -11.50 -5.27 -22.24
N PRO A 237 -12.84 -5.37 -22.37
CA PRO A 237 -13.76 -4.64 -21.50
C PRO A 237 -13.67 -5.02 -20.02
N ASP A 238 -13.34 -6.26 -19.69
CA ASP A 238 -13.14 -6.69 -18.30
C ASP A 238 -11.87 -6.05 -17.74
N HIS A 239 -10.79 -5.97 -18.52
CA HIS A 239 -9.57 -5.26 -18.13
C HIS A 239 -9.79 -3.75 -17.96
N GLN A 240 -10.62 -3.12 -18.81
CA GLN A 240 -11.01 -1.71 -18.65
C GLN A 240 -11.70 -1.48 -17.30
N ILE A 241 -12.64 -2.35 -16.93
CA ILE A 241 -13.34 -2.26 -15.63
C ILE A 241 -12.36 -2.40 -14.47
N LEU A 242 -11.47 -3.40 -14.53
CA LEU A 242 -10.47 -3.63 -13.50
C LEU A 242 -9.55 -2.42 -13.32
N LEU A 243 -9.14 -1.80 -14.42
CA LEU A 243 -8.23 -0.67 -14.41
C LEU A 243 -8.90 0.59 -13.85
N LEU A 244 -10.12 0.91 -14.26
CA LEU A 244 -10.88 2.03 -13.69
C LEU A 244 -11.10 1.87 -12.19
N VAL A 245 -11.54 0.68 -11.76
CA VAL A 245 -11.75 0.38 -10.35
C VAL A 245 -10.43 0.45 -9.57
N TYR A 246 -9.34 -0.07 -10.13
CA TYR A 246 -8.01 -0.02 -9.53
C TYR A 246 -7.51 1.42 -9.32
N ILE A 247 -7.64 2.28 -10.34
CA ILE A 247 -7.20 3.68 -10.25
C ILE A 247 -7.95 4.41 -9.14
N ILE A 248 -9.26 4.23 -9.02
CA ILE A 248 -10.05 4.83 -7.94
C ILE A 248 -9.66 4.22 -6.59
N TYR A 249 -9.51 2.89 -6.52
CA TYR A 249 -9.10 2.18 -5.30
C TYR A 249 -7.71 2.62 -4.81
N ALA A 250 -6.84 3.05 -5.72
CA ALA A 250 -5.52 3.58 -5.38
C ALA A 250 -5.59 4.82 -4.47
N PHE A 251 -6.71 5.54 -4.41
CA PHE A 251 -6.90 6.68 -3.50
C PHE A 251 -7.36 6.31 -2.10
N ILE A 252 -7.58 5.02 -1.81
CA ILE A 252 -8.04 4.58 -0.49
C ILE A 252 -6.81 4.41 0.44
N PRO A 253 -6.76 5.13 1.57
CA PRO A 253 -5.66 5.05 2.52
C PRO A 253 -5.72 3.73 3.30
N HIS A 254 -4.54 3.28 3.73
CA HIS A 254 -4.39 2.17 4.68
C HIS A 254 -5.04 0.82 4.31
N VAL A 255 -5.38 0.57 3.05
CA VAL A 255 -5.81 -0.74 2.54
C VAL A 255 -4.69 -1.46 1.78
N ALA A 256 -4.73 -2.78 1.75
CA ALA A 256 -3.83 -3.55 0.89
C ALA A 256 -4.17 -3.28 -0.59
N LYS A 257 -3.16 -2.99 -1.41
CA LYS A 257 -3.33 -2.72 -2.85
C LYS A 257 -2.82 -3.90 -3.66
N PRO A 258 -3.66 -4.49 -4.55
CA PRO A 258 -3.16 -5.45 -5.51
C PRO A 258 -2.03 -4.82 -6.32
N ILE A 259 -1.07 -5.63 -6.75
CA ILE A 259 0.00 -5.13 -7.62
C ILE A 259 -0.53 -5.11 -9.05
N LEU A 260 -0.51 -3.95 -9.69
CA LEU A 260 -0.93 -3.85 -11.08
C LEU A 260 0.22 -4.28 -11.99
N TYR A 261 0.05 -5.35 -12.76
CA TYR A 261 1.03 -5.80 -13.73
C TYR A 261 0.51 -5.56 -15.14
N MET A 262 1.19 -4.75 -15.94
CA MET A 262 0.89 -4.61 -17.36
C MET A 262 1.82 -5.50 -18.18
N SER A 263 1.24 -6.44 -18.94
CA SER A 263 1.97 -7.36 -19.82
C SER A 263 1.57 -7.15 -21.28
N GLY A 264 2.47 -7.47 -22.21
CA GLY A 264 2.24 -7.34 -23.63
C GLY A 264 3.53 -7.12 -24.43
N PRO A 265 3.47 -7.18 -25.77
CA PRO A 265 4.64 -7.01 -26.63
C PRO A 265 5.20 -5.58 -26.61
N GLN A 266 6.43 -5.37 -27.07
CA GLN A 266 6.97 -4.03 -27.25
C GLN A 266 6.05 -3.19 -28.16
N GLY A 267 5.84 -1.92 -27.80
CA GLY A 267 4.95 -1.02 -28.55
C GLY A 267 3.46 -1.16 -28.24
N SER A 268 3.08 -1.79 -27.11
CA SER A 268 1.69 -1.87 -26.62
C SER A 268 1.30 -0.77 -25.61
N ALA A 269 2.07 0.31 -25.52
CA ALA A 269 1.82 1.46 -24.64
C ALA A 269 1.74 1.17 -23.12
N LYS A 270 2.25 0.03 -22.63
CA LYS A 270 2.32 -0.29 -21.18
C LYS A 270 2.94 0.83 -20.34
N SER A 271 4.12 1.28 -20.74
CA SER A 271 4.84 2.34 -20.05
C SER A 271 4.06 3.66 -20.09
N THR A 272 3.36 3.97 -21.18
CA THR A 272 2.49 5.15 -21.26
C THR A 272 1.30 5.03 -20.31
N ASN A 273 0.61 3.88 -20.30
CA ASN A 273 -0.53 3.65 -19.41
C ASN A 273 -0.12 3.77 -17.93
N SER A 274 1.01 3.16 -17.53
CA SER A 274 1.47 3.21 -16.13
C SER A 274 1.94 4.62 -15.72
N GLU A 275 2.52 5.38 -16.65
CA GLU A 275 2.86 6.80 -16.46
C GLU A 275 1.62 7.65 -16.20
N PHE A 276 0.53 7.48 -16.96
CA PHE A 276 -0.71 8.22 -16.69
C PHE A 276 -1.32 7.87 -15.33
N ILE A 277 -1.35 6.59 -14.97
CA ILE A 277 -1.83 6.18 -13.64
C ILE A 277 -0.98 6.82 -12.54
N LYS A 278 0.35 6.85 -12.70
CA LYS A 278 1.26 7.50 -11.78
C LYS A 278 0.99 9.01 -11.67
N LYS A 279 0.80 9.70 -12.79
CA LYS A 279 0.45 11.14 -12.82
C LYS A 279 -0.91 11.44 -12.17
N ILE A 280 -1.89 10.53 -12.26
CA ILE A 280 -3.20 10.66 -11.59
C ILE A 280 -3.07 10.51 -10.07
N VAL A 281 -2.39 9.45 -9.62
CA VAL A 281 -2.40 9.04 -8.22
C VAL A 281 -1.32 9.73 -7.40
N ASP A 282 -0.11 9.87 -7.94
CA ASP A 282 1.06 10.38 -7.21
C ASP A 282 2.09 11.01 -8.16
N PRO A 283 1.83 12.22 -8.69
CA PRO A 283 2.74 12.89 -9.62
C PRO A 283 4.11 13.17 -9.01
N THR A 284 5.18 12.71 -9.65
CA THR A 284 6.57 12.84 -9.18
C THR A 284 7.49 13.35 -10.28
N CYS A 285 8.72 13.74 -9.94
CA CYS A 285 9.71 14.20 -10.92
C CYS A 285 10.24 13.08 -11.83
N VAL A 286 10.04 11.83 -11.42
CA VAL A 286 10.39 10.61 -12.15
C VAL A 286 9.14 9.74 -12.14
N ASP A 287 8.58 9.45 -13.32
CA ASP A 287 7.36 8.67 -13.44
C ASP A 287 7.63 7.16 -13.31
N GLN A 288 8.82 6.71 -13.73
CA GLN A 288 9.17 5.30 -13.83
C GLN A 288 10.59 5.05 -13.34
N VAL A 289 10.78 3.95 -12.62
CA VAL A 289 12.06 3.55 -12.05
C VAL A 289 12.36 2.10 -12.39
N ASN A 290 13.64 1.76 -12.48
CA ASN A 290 14.05 0.37 -12.57
C ASN A 290 14.08 -0.24 -11.17
N LEU A 291 13.68 -1.52 -11.07
CA LEU A 291 13.78 -2.25 -9.81
C LEU A 291 15.26 -2.51 -9.46
N SER A 292 15.73 -1.91 -8.36
CA SER A 292 17.12 -2.06 -7.92
C SER A 292 17.41 -3.50 -7.46
N VAL A 293 18.65 -3.95 -7.67
CA VAL A 293 19.17 -5.19 -7.07
C VAL A 293 19.27 -5.05 -5.55
N SER A 294 19.52 -3.82 -5.07
CA SER A 294 19.54 -3.49 -3.65
C SER A 294 18.13 -3.42 -3.09
N LEU A 295 17.81 -4.32 -2.17
CA LEU A 295 16.54 -4.28 -1.40
C LEU A 295 16.43 -3.00 -0.56
N ARG A 296 17.57 -2.41 -0.17
CA ARG A 296 17.60 -1.15 0.59
C ARG A 296 17.10 0.01 -0.26
N ASP A 297 17.60 0.12 -1.48
CA ASP A 297 17.26 1.22 -2.39
C ASP A 297 15.82 1.08 -2.89
N THR A 298 15.38 -0.16 -3.12
CA THR A 298 13.98 -0.47 -3.45
C THR A 298 13.06 -0.07 -2.30
N ALA A 299 13.38 -0.43 -1.06
CA ALA A 299 12.58 -0.03 0.10
C ALA A 299 12.54 1.48 0.31
N LEU A 300 13.65 2.18 0.06
CA LEU A 300 13.69 3.65 0.12
C LEU A 300 12.79 4.29 -0.96
N THR A 301 12.84 3.74 -2.18
CA THR A 301 12.00 4.20 -3.30
C THR A 301 10.52 4.03 -2.98
N LEU A 302 10.13 2.87 -2.44
CA LEU A 302 8.78 2.60 -1.98
C LEU A 302 8.37 3.56 -0.84
N PHE A 303 9.25 3.81 0.13
CA PHE A 303 8.94 4.72 1.23
C PHE A 303 8.73 6.19 0.79
N GLN A 304 9.49 6.65 -0.21
CA GLN A 304 9.46 8.02 -0.69
C GLN A 304 8.32 8.33 -1.68
N ASN A 305 7.65 7.30 -2.19
CA ASN A 305 6.58 7.43 -3.18
C ASN A 305 5.30 6.77 -2.66
N TYR A 306 4.14 7.31 -3.00
CA TYR A 306 2.87 6.64 -2.68
C TYR A 306 2.52 5.59 -3.74
N ALA A 307 2.76 5.93 -5.01
CA ALA A 307 2.67 4.99 -6.12
C ALA A 307 4.03 4.82 -6.80
N VAL A 308 4.45 3.60 -7.11
CA VAL A 308 5.73 3.33 -7.78
C VAL A 308 5.50 2.51 -9.03
N VAL A 309 6.08 2.95 -10.14
CA VAL A 309 6.08 2.23 -11.40
C VAL A 309 7.46 1.62 -11.64
N PHE A 310 7.54 0.30 -11.57
CA PHE A 310 8.72 -0.46 -11.98
C PHE A 310 8.62 -0.85 -13.45
N ASP A 311 9.40 -0.20 -14.29
CA ASP A 311 9.41 -0.45 -15.74
C ASP A 311 10.44 -1.51 -16.14
N ASN A 312 10.22 -2.16 -17.29
CA ASN A 312 11.13 -3.14 -17.90
C ASN A 312 11.57 -4.29 -16.99
N LEU A 313 10.63 -4.86 -16.23
CA LEU A 313 10.90 -6.03 -15.42
C LEU A 313 11.14 -7.25 -16.32
N SER A 314 12.34 -7.80 -16.23
CA SER A 314 12.76 -9.01 -16.95
C SER A 314 12.96 -10.20 -16.02
N LYS A 315 13.43 -9.98 -14.78
CA LYS A 315 13.65 -11.02 -13.77
C LYS A 315 13.35 -10.50 -12.37
N LEU A 316 12.75 -11.35 -11.53
CA LEU A 316 12.48 -11.06 -10.12
C LEU A 316 13.08 -12.14 -9.22
N THR A 317 13.94 -11.73 -8.29
CA THR A 317 14.50 -12.63 -7.25
C THR A 317 13.47 -12.93 -6.15
N GLN A 318 13.65 -14.00 -5.38
CA GLN A 318 12.72 -14.32 -4.27
C GLN A 318 12.63 -13.18 -3.27
N ARG A 319 13.78 -12.59 -2.89
CA ARG A 319 13.80 -11.52 -1.89
C ARG A 319 13.12 -10.24 -2.37
N GLN A 320 13.23 -9.92 -3.66
CA GLN A 320 12.49 -8.80 -4.25
C GLN A 320 10.98 -9.08 -4.28
N ASN A 321 10.59 -10.30 -4.63
CA ASN A 321 9.18 -10.71 -4.56
C ASN A 321 8.60 -10.55 -3.15
N ASP A 322 9.29 -11.09 -2.14
CA ASP A 322 8.85 -11.00 -0.75
C ASP A 322 8.72 -9.53 -0.30
N LEU A 323 9.66 -8.67 -0.69
CA LEU A 323 9.64 -7.23 -0.41
C LEU A 323 8.42 -6.54 -1.03
N LEU A 324 8.14 -6.79 -2.31
CA LEU A 324 7.01 -6.19 -3.02
C LEU A 324 5.67 -6.68 -2.43
N CYS A 325 5.56 -7.97 -2.11
CA CYS A 325 4.38 -8.52 -1.45
C CYS A 325 4.15 -7.91 -0.06
N GLN A 326 5.21 -7.71 0.72
CA GLN A 326 5.14 -7.03 2.01
C GLN A 326 4.67 -5.57 1.83
N ALA A 327 5.24 -4.85 0.87
CA ALA A 327 4.89 -3.46 0.61
C ALA A 327 3.47 -3.26 0.08
N ALA A 328 2.94 -4.20 -0.70
CA ALA A 328 1.56 -4.18 -1.19
C ALA A 328 0.52 -4.44 -0.08
N THR A 329 0.87 -5.26 0.93
CA THR A 329 -0.09 -5.75 1.94
C THR A 329 -0.04 -5.01 3.27
N GLY A 330 0.92 -4.11 3.50
CA GLY A 330 1.04 -3.44 4.81
C GLY A 330 2.12 -4.01 5.72
N GLY A 331 2.97 -4.90 5.24
CA GLY A 331 4.07 -5.47 6.01
C GLY A 331 5.05 -4.38 6.47
N GLY A 332 5.35 -4.37 7.77
CA GLY A 332 6.38 -3.49 8.33
C GLY A 332 7.78 -3.97 7.93
N ILE A 333 8.55 -3.13 7.23
CA ILE A 333 9.97 -3.40 6.95
C ILE A 333 10.80 -2.71 8.03
N MET A 334 11.43 -3.49 8.90
CA MET A 334 12.37 -2.95 9.89
C MET A 334 13.79 -2.86 9.32
N ARG A 335 14.44 -1.70 9.45
CA ARG A 335 15.82 -1.45 8.99
C ARG A 335 16.59 -0.61 9.98
N ARG A 336 17.90 -0.83 10.11
CA ARG A 336 18.79 0.02 10.92
C ARG A 336 19.02 1.37 10.25
N LYS A 337 19.06 2.45 11.03
CA LYS A 337 19.45 3.79 10.58
C LYS A 337 20.93 3.78 10.19
N LEU A 338 21.28 4.43 9.07
CA LEU A 338 22.68 4.57 8.67
C LEU A 338 23.40 5.45 9.69
N ARG A 339 24.47 4.92 10.32
CA ARG A 339 25.35 5.56 11.34
C ARG A 339 24.95 5.48 12.83
N THR A 340 23.92 4.72 13.21
CA THR A 340 23.70 4.30 14.61
C THR A 340 23.31 2.83 14.63
N ASP A 341 24.10 1.96 15.25
CA ASP A 341 23.88 0.51 15.21
C ASP A 341 22.61 0.06 15.98
N GLU A 342 22.00 0.96 16.77
CA GLU A 342 20.92 0.68 17.71
C GLU A 342 19.52 1.16 17.26
N ASP A 343 19.41 2.08 16.30
CA ASP A 343 18.10 2.63 15.89
C ASP A 343 17.51 1.88 14.68
N ALA A 344 16.34 1.27 14.86
CA ALA A 344 15.58 0.67 13.76
C ALA A 344 14.46 1.60 13.27
N ILE A 345 14.48 1.96 12.00
CA ILE A 345 13.38 2.60 11.26
C ILE A 345 12.41 1.50 10.80
N VAL A 346 11.11 1.72 11.05
CA VAL A 346 10.04 0.81 10.63
C VAL A 346 9.28 1.46 9.47
N PHE A 347 9.44 0.92 8.26
CA PHE A 347 8.64 1.33 7.11
C PHE A 347 7.31 0.56 7.11
N ARG A 348 6.18 1.24 7.32
CA ARG A 348 4.85 0.67 7.06
C ARG A 348 4.40 1.10 5.67
N LEU A 349 4.50 0.18 4.72
CA LEU A 349 4.24 0.43 3.30
C LEU A 349 2.90 -0.19 2.91
N LYS A 350 2.04 0.58 2.26
CA LYS A 350 0.77 0.13 1.64
C LYS A 350 0.65 0.80 0.28
N ASP A 351 1.70 0.61 -0.51
CA ASP A 351 2.00 1.43 -1.67
C ASP A 351 1.27 0.90 -2.90
N CYS A 352 0.94 1.80 -3.82
CA CYS A 352 0.43 1.43 -5.13
C CYS A 352 1.60 1.00 -6.02
N ILE A 353 1.82 -0.31 -6.16
CA ILE A 353 2.91 -0.84 -6.98
C ILE A 353 2.37 -1.20 -8.36
N ILE A 354 3.01 -0.63 -9.39
CA ILE A 354 2.72 -0.90 -10.79
C ILE A 354 3.98 -1.48 -11.43
N MET A 355 3.82 -2.53 -12.22
CA MET A 355 4.91 -3.28 -12.84
C MET A 355 4.64 -3.44 -14.33
N ASN A 356 5.67 -3.23 -15.16
CA ASN A 356 5.58 -3.47 -16.59
C ASN A 356 6.59 -4.54 -17.02
N GLY A 357 6.17 -5.43 -17.91
CA GLY A 357 7.05 -6.43 -18.52
C GLY A 357 6.55 -6.89 -19.89
N ILE A 358 7.44 -7.53 -20.64
CA ILE A 358 7.05 -8.20 -21.90
C ILE A 358 6.25 -9.44 -21.54
N ASP A 359 6.90 -10.38 -20.88
CA ASP A 359 6.27 -11.55 -20.29
C ASP A 359 5.87 -11.27 -18.85
N CYS A 360 4.90 -12.01 -18.32
CA CYS A 360 4.64 -12.02 -16.90
C CYS A 360 5.77 -12.74 -16.16
N VAL A 361 6.83 -12.00 -15.81
CA VAL A 361 7.98 -12.48 -15.03
C VAL A 361 7.55 -12.96 -13.63
N ALA A 362 6.34 -12.58 -13.23
CA ALA A 362 5.69 -12.98 -11.99
C ALA A 362 5.23 -14.45 -11.97
N ALA A 363 5.85 -15.39 -12.68
CA ALA A 363 5.57 -16.84 -12.60
C ALA A 363 5.71 -17.46 -11.18
N ARG A 364 5.90 -16.65 -10.13
CA ARG A 364 5.80 -17.04 -8.73
C ARG A 364 4.37 -16.79 -8.24
N ALA A 365 3.68 -17.88 -7.97
CA ALA A 365 2.32 -17.97 -7.41
C ALA A 365 1.96 -16.85 -6.41
N ASP A 366 2.85 -16.58 -5.45
CA ASP A 366 2.54 -15.68 -4.35
C ASP A 366 2.38 -14.20 -4.75
N LEU A 367 3.07 -13.75 -5.82
CA LEU A 367 2.92 -12.39 -6.33
C LEU A 367 1.65 -12.25 -7.16
N LEU A 368 1.40 -13.22 -8.04
CA LEU A 368 0.25 -13.22 -8.95
C LEU A 368 -1.08 -13.28 -8.23
N ASP A 369 -1.19 -14.10 -7.18
CA ASP A 369 -2.41 -14.16 -6.37
C ASP A 369 -2.76 -12.82 -5.67
N ARG A 370 -1.81 -11.88 -5.62
CA ARG A 370 -1.96 -10.51 -5.10
C ARG A 370 -1.88 -9.45 -6.19
N SER A 371 -1.94 -9.84 -7.47
CA SER A 371 -1.79 -8.95 -8.61
C SER A 371 -3.05 -8.87 -9.46
N ILE A 372 -3.17 -7.81 -10.25
CA ILE A 372 -4.11 -7.68 -11.36
C ILE A 372 -3.25 -7.61 -12.62
N LEU A 373 -3.41 -8.56 -13.53
CA LEU A 373 -2.70 -8.58 -14.81
C LEU A 373 -3.57 -7.90 -15.83
N ILE A 374 -3.03 -6.89 -16.48
CA ILE A 374 -3.69 -6.20 -17.57
C ILE A 374 -2.86 -6.47 -18.82
N GLU A 375 -3.44 -7.22 -19.75
CA GLU A 375 -2.84 -7.47 -21.04
C GLU A 375 -3.08 -6.29 -21.97
N THR A 376 -2.00 -5.85 -22.60
CA THR A 376 -1.97 -4.75 -23.56
C THR A 376 -1.60 -5.30 -24.92
N GLN A 377 -2.26 -4.82 -25.96
CA GLN A 377 -2.02 -5.25 -27.34
C GLN A 377 -1.22 -4.20 -28.11
N ARG A 378 -0.57 -4.63 -29.18
CA ARG A 378 0.21 -3.73 -30.03
C ARG A 378 -0.72 -2.68 -30.65
N LEU A 379 -0.31 -1.42 -30.63
CA LEU A 379 -1.05 -0.33 -31.25
C LEU A 379 -1.01 -0.45 -32.79
N ASP A 380 -2.20 -0.38 -33.40
CA ASP A 380 -2.37 -0.18 -34.84
C ASP A 380 -1.64 1.08 -35.28
N GLU A 381 -0.97 1.05 -36.43
CA GLU A 381 -0.15 2.18 -36.91
C GLU A 381 -0.99 3.44 -37.13
N GLU A 382 -2.23 3.28 -37.58
CA GLU A 382 -3.19 4.36 -37.85
C GLU A 382 -3.71 5.04 -36.59
N LYS A 383 -3.61 4.40 -35.42
CA LYS A 383 -4.06 4.94 -34.12
C LYS A 383 -2.92 5.62 -33.34
N ARG A 384 -1.71 5.67 -33.91
CA ARG A 384 -0.55 6.26 -33.23
C ARG A 384 -0.61 7.77 -33.31
N ILE A 385 -0.77 8.40 -32.15
CA ILE A 385 -0.61 9.85 -32.00
C ILE A 385 0.74 10.17 -31.34
N PRO A 386 1.35 11.31 -31.67
CA PRO A 386 2.56 11.78 -31.00
C PRO A 386 2.36 11.87 -29.48
N LYS A 387 3.38 11.46 -28.72
CA LYS A 387 3.30 11.47 -27.25
C LYS A 387 3.04 12.88 -26.69
N SER A 388 3.61 13.92 -27.29
CA SER A 388 3.38 15.31 -26.86
C SER A 388 1.92 15.72 -26.96
N GLU A 389 1.24 15.38 -28.07
CA GLU A 389 -0.17 15.70 -28.27
C GLU A 389 -1.06 14.93 -27.28
N LEU A 390 -0.73 13.66 -27.04
CA LEU A 390 -1.41 12.83 -26.04
C LEU A 390 -1.23 13.39 -24.62
N ASP A 391 0.00 13.78 -24.26
CA ASP A 391 0.31 14.38 -22.96
C ASP A 391 -0.43 15.71 -22.76
N GLU A 392 -0.46 16.58 -23.77
CA GLU A 392 -1.21 17.85 -23.72
C GLU A 392 -2.72 17.61 -23.55
N HIS A 393 -3.28 16.68 -24.32
CA HIS A 393 -4.69 16.33 -24.21
C HIS A 393 -5.02 15.75 -22.82
N PHE A 394 -4.16 14.86 -22.32
CA PHE A 394 -4.30 14.27 -20.98
C PHE A 394 -4.24 15.34 -19.88
N GLN A 395 -3.28 16.27 -19.95
CA GLN A 395 -3.18 17.36 -18.97
C GLN A 395 -4.42 18.26 -18.99
N SER A 396 -5.02 18.50 -20.17
CA SER A 396 -6.26 19.28 -20.26
C SER A 396 -7.46 18.60 -19.61
N LYS A 397 -7.52 17.26 -19.65
CA LYS A 397 -8.61 16.45 -19.09
C LYS A 397 -8.39 16.01 -17.63
N LEU A 398 -7.15 16.02 -17.15
CA LEU A 398 -6.79 15.57 -15.81
C LEU A 398 -7.61 16.23 -14.67
N PRO A 399 -7.94 17.54 -14.70
CA PRO A 399 -8.80 18.16 -13.69
C PRO A 399 -10.19 17.52 -13.58
N GLU A 400 -10.84 17.27 -14.72
CA GLU A 400 -12.18 16.64 -14.79
C GLU A 400 -12.12 15.18 -14.34
N ILE A 401 -11.07 14.46 -14.76
CA ILE A 401 -10.81 13.07 -14.37
C ILE A 401 -10.65 12.95 -12.84
N LEU A 402 -9.84 13.82 -12.22
CA LEU A 402 -9.65 13.80 -10.77
C LEU A 402 -10.94 14.12 -10.02
N GLY A 403 -11.72 15.10 -10.49
CA GLY A 403 -13.03 15.39 -9.91
C GLY A 403 -13.97 14.19 -9.98
N ALA A 404 -14.01 13.50 -11.12
CA ALA A 404 -14.80 12.28 -11.29
C ALA A 404 -14.35 11.15 -10.35
N ILE A 405 -13.04 10.99 -10.12
CA ILE A 405 -12.49 10.02 -9.16
C ILE A 405 -12.94 10.39 -7.73
N PHE A 406 -12.87 11.66 -7.34
CA PHE A 406 -13.28 12.10 -6.01
C PHE A 406 -14.80 11.97 -5.79
N ASP A 407 -15.60 12.25 -6.82
CA ASP A 407 -17.04 12.01 -6.82
C ASP A 407 -17.36 10.50 -6.66
N ALA A 408 -16.61 9.64 -7.36
CA ALA A 408 -16.74 8.20 -7.25
C ALA A 408 -16.37 7.68 -5.85
N LEU A 409 -15.30 8.22 -5.23
CA LEU A 409 -14.92 7.88 -3.86
C LEU A 409 -15.99 8.28 -2.85
N SER A 410 -16.55 9.50 -2.98
CA SER A 410 -17.64 9.96 -2.12
C SER A 410 -18.87 9.04 -2.19
N ARG A 411 -19.29 8.67 -3.41
CA ARG A 411 -20.39 7.70 -3.64
C ARG A 411 -20.06 6.33 -3.07
N MET A 412 -18.85 5.83 -3.32
CA MET A 412 -18.38 4.55 -2.82
C MET A 412 -18.47 4.48 -1.28
N MET A 413 -18.08 5.55 -0.57
CA MET A 413 -18.18 5.60 0.90
C MET A 413 -19.62 5.44 1.41
N ARG A 414 -20.62 5.93 0.67
CA ARG A 414 -22.04 5.73 1.00
C ARG A 414 -22.50 4.29 0.79
N LEU A 415 -21.98 3.62 -0.23
CA LEU A 415 -22.36 2.25 -0.60
C LEU A 415 -21.64 1.19 0.27
N LEU A 416 -20.38 1.42 0.61
CA LEU A 416 -19.49 0.45 1.26
C LEU A 416 -20.03 -0.21 2.55
N PRO A 417 -20.75 0.49 3.45
CA PRO A 417 -21.35 -0.12 4.65
C PRO A 417 -22.29 -1.27 4.33
N ASN A 418 -22.98 -1.23 3.18
CA ASN A 418 -24.02 -2.18 2.77
C ASN A 418 -23.49 -3.30 1.86
N VAL A 419 -22.24 -3.21 1.39
CA VAL A 419 -21.66 -4.25 0.53
C VAL A 419 -21.26 -5.48 1.35
N ARG A 420 -21.82 -6.64 1.01
CA ARG A 420 -21.47 -7.96 1.54
C ARG A 420 -21.30 -8.96 0.39
N LEU A 421 -20.09 -9.48 0.23
CA LEU A 421 -19.82 -10.52 -0.76
C LEU A 421 -20.05 -11.91 -0.15
N ASN A 422 -20.64 -12.82 -0.93
CA ASN A 422 -20.86 -14.22 -0.52
C ASN A 422 -19.55 -15.02 -0.41
N LYS A 423 -18.54 -14.64 -1.21
CA LYS A 423 -17.22 -15.26 -1.23
C LYS A 423 -16.16 -14.19 -1.40
N TYR A 424 -15.07 -14.30 -0.65
CA TYR A 424 -13.94 -13.39 -0.74
C TYR A 424 -12.76 -14.04 -1.46
N PRO A 425 -12.12 -13.35 -2.42
CA PRO A 425 -10.82 -13.74 -2.93
C PRO A 425 -9.72 -13.40 -1.90
N ARG A 426 -8.47 -13.76 -2.21
CA ARG A 426 -7.30 -13.49 -1.36
C ARG A 426 -7.17 -12.00 -0.98
N MET A 427 -7.43 -11.10 -1.93
CA MET A 427 -7.50 -9.66 -1.70
C MET A 427 -8.95 -9.23 -1.38
N ALA A 428 -9.44 -9.63 -0.21
CA ALA A 428 -10.84 -9.43 0.20
C ALA A 428 -11.27 -7.95 0.22
N GLU A 429 -10.40 -7.06 0.70
CA GLU A 429 -10.67 -5.61 0.71
C GLU A 429 -10.85 -5.08 -0.71
N PHE A 430 -9.93 -5.40 -1.62
CA PHE A 430 -10.04 -4.96 -3.01
C PHE A 430 -11.34 -5.43 -3.67
N ALA A 431 -11.77 -6.68 -3.42
CA ALA A 431 -13.04 -7.16 -3.95
C ALA A 431 -14.25 -6.38 -3.39
N ARG A 432 -14.27 -6.11 -2.07
CA ARG A 432 -15.38 -5.39 -1.42
C ARG A 432 -15.45 -3.94 -1.84
N TYR A 433 -14.34 -3.22 -1.78
CA TYR A 433 -14.27 -1.83 -2.21
C TYR A 433 -14.46 -1.73 -3.72
N GLY A 434 -13.87 -2.62 -4.50
CA GLY A 434 -14.01 -2.64 -5.95
C GLY A 434 -15.46 -2.86 -6.39
N TYR A 435 -16.22 -3.69 -5.68
CA TYR A 435 -17.67 -3.80 -5.88
C TYR A 435 -18.36 -2.45 -5.65
N ALA A 436 -18.10 -1.80 -4.51
CA ALA A 436 -18.69 -0.49 -4.19
C ALA A 436 -18.28 0.62 -5.18
N ILE A 437 -17.02 0.61 -5.65
CA ILE A 437 -16.52 1.53 -6.68
C ILE A 437 -17.24 1.30 -8.00
N ALA A 438 -17.36 0.04 -8.44
CA ALA A 438 -18.01 -0.31 -9.69
C ALA A 438 -19.49 0.07 -9.71
N GLU A 439 -20.19 -0.04 -8.57
CA GLU A 439 -21.52 0.53 -8.37
C GLU A 439 -21.50 2.07 -8.45
N ALA A 440 -20.57 2.73 -7.74
CA ALA A 440 -20.46 4.18 -7.70
C ALA A 440 -20.23 4.84 -9.07
N ILE A 441 -19.58 4.13 -10.00
CA ILE A 441 -19.30 4.57 -11.38
C ILE A 441 -20.26 3.98 -12.43
N ASN A 442 -21.37 3.38 -11.99
CA ASN A 442 -22.43 2.83 -12.85
C ASN A 442 -21.93 1.77 -13.85
N ILE A 443 -20.98 0.92 -13.43
CA ILE A 443 -20.54 -0.27 -14.19
C ILE A 443 -21.24 -1.53 -13.66
N GLY A 444 -21.56 -1.55 -12.37
CA GLY A 444 -22.14 -2.69 -11.66
C GLY A 444 -21.08 -3.55 -10.96
N GLY A 445 -21.25 -3.75 -9.66
CA GLY A 445 -20.38 -4.50 -8.78
C GLY A 445 -20.26 -5.96 -9.18
N ASP A 446 -21.37 -6.58 -9.60
CA ASP A 446 -21.34 -7.97 -10.08
C ASP A 446 -20.51 -8.13 -11.36
N ARG A 447 -20.53 -7.12 -12.25
CA ARG A 447 -19.71 -7.13 -13.46
C ARG A 447 -18.23 -7.03 -13.12
N PHE A 448 -17.87 -6.16 -12.17
CA PHE A 448 -16.51 -6.09 -11.64
C PHE A 448 -16.06 -7.40 -11.00
N ILE A 449 -16.89 -8.02 -10.14
CA ILE A 449 -16.52 -9.29 -9.49
C ILE A 449 -16.28 -10.38 -10.53
N ARG A 450 -17.14 -10.50 -11.55
CA ARG A 450 -16.91 -11.46 -12.65
C ARG A 450 -15.61 -11.18 -13.40
N ALA A 451 -15.35 -9.93 -13.78
CA ALA A 451 -14.10 -9.52 -14.42
C ALA A 451 -12.88 -9.87 -13.54
N TYR A 452 -12.97 -9.64 -12.23
CA TYR A 452 -11.88 -9.91 -11.30
C TYR A 452 -11.61 -11.41 -11.12
N TYR A 453 -12.64 -12.24 -10.97
CA TYR A 453 -12.46 -13.68 -10.88
C TYR A 453 -11.96 -14.29 -12.19
N LYS A 454 -12.44 -13.80 -13.34
CA LYS A 454 -11.95 -14.23 -14.66
C LYS A 454 -10.46 -13.89 -14.81
N ASN A 455 -10.05 -12.68 -14.43
CA ASN A 455 -8.66 -12.28 -14.41
C ASN A 455 -7.84 -13.25 -13.53
N MET A 456 -8.25 -13.53 -12.30
CA MET A 456 -7.55 -14.50 -11.44
C MET A 456 -7.46 -15.91 -12.06
N GLU A 457 -8.50 -16.38 -12.73
CA GLU A 457 -8.51 -17.70 -13.38
C GLU A 457 -7.52 -17.76 -14.55
N GLU A 458 -7.50 -16.73 -15.40
CA GLU A 458 -6.58 -16.62 -16.54
C GLU A 458 -5.13 -16.63 -16.07
N HIS A 459 -4.80 -15.96 -14.95
CA HIS A 459 -3.44 -15.98 -14.42
C HIS A 459 -3.06 -17.35 -13.87
N ASN A 460 -3.96 -17.96 -13.11
CA ASN A 460 -3.74 -19.31 -12.60
C ASN A 460 -3.49 -20.30 -13.74
N ARG A 461 -4.21 -20.13 -14.86
CA ARG A 461 -4.03 -20.91 -16.08
C ARG A 461 -2.64 -20.70 -16.68
N GLN A 462 -2.21 -19.45 -16.87
CA GLN A 462 -0.86 -19.14 -17.39
C GLN A 462 0.26 -19.74 -16.51
N VAL A 463 0.13 -19.67 -15.18
CA VAL A 463 1.09 -20.26 -14.24
C VAL A 463 1.15 -21.79 -14.40
N VAL A 464 -0.02 -22.44 -14.47
CA VAL A 464 -0.12 -23.89 -14.62
C VAL A 464 0.40 -24.36 -15.98
N GLU A 465 0.11 -23.64 -17.07
CA GLU A 465 0.58 -23.95 -18.42
C GLU A 465 2.12 -23.82 -18.54
N SER A 466 2.71 -22.82 -17.87
CA SER A 466 4.17 -22.64 -17.84
C SER A 466 4.91 -23.69 -17.00
N ASN A 467 4.20 -24.38 -16.09
CA ASN A 467 4.77 -25.37 -15.19
C ASN A 467 4.49 -26.79 -15.69
N ALA A 468 5.52 -27.46 -16.21
CA ALA A 468 5.41 -28.81 -16.78
C ALA A 468 4.70 -29.82 -15.85
N VAL A 469 5.00 -29.81 -14.54
CA VAL A 469 4.36 -30.72 -13.58
C VAL A 469 2.87 -30.43 -13.45
N SER A 470 2.50 -29.15 -13.40
CA SER A 470 1.10 -28.72 -13.25
C SER A 470 0.29 -29.05 -14.50
N ASN A 471 0.87 -28.82 -15.68
CA ASN A 471 0.27 -29.18 -16.96
C ASN A 471 0.05 -30.69 -17.08
N CYS A 472 1.07 -31.51 -16.79
CA CYS A 472 0.93 -32.96 -16.77
C CYS A 472 -0.08 -33.43 -15.72
N LEU A 473 -0.14 -32.79 -14.55
CA LEU A 473 -1.12 -33.13 -13.51
C LEU A 473 -2.55 -32.87 -13.96
N MET A 474 -2.81 -31.72 -14.60
CA MET A 474 -4.12 -31.41 -15.18
C MET A 474 -4.53 -32.44 -16.22
N GLN A 475 -3.62 -32.81 -17.13
CA GLN A 475 -3.90 -33.82 -18.15
C GLN A 475 -4.11 -35.21 -17.53
N PHE A 476 -3.32 -35.57 -16.52
CA PHE A 476 -3.43 -36.84 -15.80
C PHE A 476 -4.81 -37.00 -15.18
N ILE A 477 -5.29 -35.99 -14.46
CA ILE A 477 -6.59 -36.04 -13.79
C ILE A 477 -7.75 -36.10 -14.79
N ARG A 478 -7.65 -35.38 -15.92
CA ARG A 478 -8.65 -35.45 -17.00
C ARG A 478 -8.79 -36.85 -17.63
N GLN A 479 -7.77 -37.70 -17.50
CA GLN A 479 -7.80 -39.08 -17.97
C GLN A 479 -8.33 -40.06 -16.91
N GLN A 480 -8.55 -39.63 -15.67
CA GLN A 480 -9.08 -40.47 -14.60
C GLN A 480 -10.61 -40.49 -14.61
N ILE A 481 -11.17 -41.58 -14.08
CA ILE A 481 -12.61 -41.72 -13.84
C ILE A 481 -13.04 -40.63 -12.84
N ASP A 482 -14.17 -39.98 -13.12
CA ASP A 482 -14.74 -38.87 -12.34
C ASP A 482 -13.81 -37.66 -12.15
N CYS A 483 -12.70 -37.57 -12.91
CA CYS A 483 -11.64 -36.59 -12.69
C CYS A 483 -11.11 -36.60 -11.24
N GLU A 484 -11.01 -37.81 -10.66
CA GLU A 484 -10.52 -38.05 -9.31
C GLU A 484 -9.35 -39.02 -9.30
N TRP A 485 -8.43 -38.84 -8.35
CA TRP A 485 -7.31 -39.75 -8.15
C TRP A 485 -6.92 -39.81 -6.67
N SER A 486 -6.62 -41.01 -6.18
CA SER A 486 -6.13 -41.23 -4.80
C SER A 486 -5.06 -42.32 -4.81
N GLY A 487 -3.93 -42.06 -4.15
CA GLY A 487 -2.83 -43.03 -4.11
C GLY A 487 -1.52 -42.47 -3.54
N MET A 488 -0.45 -43.27 -3.64
CA MET A 488 0.87 -42.83 -3.18
C MET A 488 1.49 -41.83 -4.16
N MET A 489 2.20 -40.83 -3.64
CA MET A 489 2.91 -39.83 -4.45
C MET A 489 3.89 -40.44 -5.48
N ASN A 490 4.40 -41.65 -5.19
CA ASN A 490 5.25 -42.38 -6.14
C ASN A 490 4.47 -42.92 -7.35
N ASP A 491 3.25 -43.40 -7.12
CA ASP A 491 2.37 -43.89 -8.18
C ASP A 491 1.90 -42.73 -9.07
N LEU A 492 1.60 -41.58 -8.44
CA LEU A 492 1.33 -40.34 -9.16
C LEU A 492 2.52 -39.95 -10.05
N LEU A 493 3.75 -39.99 -9.50
CA LEU A 493 4.95 -39.65 -10.26
C LEU A 493 5.14 -40.56 -11.50
N ILE A 494 4.88 -41.86 -11.35
CA ILE A 494 4.91 -42.81 -12.47
C ILE A 494 3.87 -42.42 -13.53
N GLY A 495 2.64 -42.10 -13.12
CA GLY A 495 1.59 -41.61 -14.00
C GLY A 495 2.00 -40.33 -14.74
N LEU A 496 2.53 -39.33 -14.04
CA LEU A 496 2.99 -38.08 -14.64
C LEU A 496 4.16 -38.27 -15.61
N ASN A 497 5.09 -39.19 -15.31
CA ASN A 497 6.20 -39.52 -16.22
C ASN A 497 5.68 -40.05 -17.56
N SER A 498 4.63 -40.87 -17.55
CA SER A 498 4.06 -41.41 -18.79
C SER A 498 3.50 -40.30 -19.69
N ILE A 499 2.83 -39.31 -19.09
CA ILE A 499 2.30 -38.14 -19.81
C ILE A 499 3.44 -37.25 -20.30
N TYR A 500 4.44 -36.99 -19.46
CA TYR A 500 5.57 -36.13 -19.82
C TYR A 500 6.36 -36.71 -21.02
N VAL A 501 6.56 -38.02 -21.06
CA VAL A 501 7.15 -38.72 -22.21
C VAL A 501 6.25 -38.65 -23.44
N SER A 502 4.93 -38.76 -23.28
CA SER A 502 3.98 -38.63 -24.40
C SER A 502 3.97 -37.23 -25.03
N MET A 503 4.44 -36.21 -24.30
CA MET A 503 4.67 -34.84 -24.80
C MET A 503 6.07 -34.66 -25.40
N GLU A 504 6.79 -35.74 -25.70
CA GLU A 504 8.16 -35.72 -26.25
C GLU A 504 9.20 -35.03 -25.34
N HIS A 505 8.96 -35.03 -24.02
CA HIS A 505 9.91 -34.51 -23.05
C HIS A 505 10.70 -35.61 -22.32
N ASP A 506 11.93 -35.31 -21.91
CA ASP A 506 12.80 -36.25 -21.16
C ASP A 506 12.62 -36.06 -19.64
N PRO A 507 12.11 -37.08 -18.90
CA PRO A 507 12.00 -37.05 -17.43
C PRO A 507 13.34 -36.90 -16.69
N LYS A 508 14.48 -37.06 -17.38
CA LYS A 508 15.82 -36.78 -16.83
C LYS A 508 16.18 -35.29 -16.84
N ASN A 509 15.31 -34.43 -17.36
CA ASN A 509 15.48 -32.98 -17.31
C ASN A 509 15.58 -32.51 -15.85
N LYS A 510 16.55 -31.63 -15.58
CA LYS A 510 16.82 -31.08 -14.24
C LYS A 510 15.61 -30.38 -13.61
N ASN A 511 14.68 -29.89 -14.43
CA ASN A 511 13.48 -29.20 -13.98
C ASN A 511 12.28 -30.13 -13.70
N TRP A 512 12.42 -31.44 -13.94
CA TRP A 512 11.38 -32.45 -13.70
C TRP A 512 11.61 -33.21 -12.38
N PRO A 513 10.57 -33.60 -11.62
CA PRO A 513 10.75 -34.30 -10.36
C PRO A 513 11.29 -35.72 -10.52
N ALA A 514 12.53 -35.95 -10.08
CA ALA A 514 13.12 -37.30 -10.04
C ALA A 514 12.64 -38.19 -8.88
N THR A 515 11.96 -37.63 -7.87
CA THR A 515 11.50 -38.39 -6.69
C THR A 515 10.12 -37.92 -6.21
N ALA A 516 9.37 -38.79 -5.54
CA ALA A 516 8.07 -38.45 -4.94
C ALA A 516 8.16 -37.26 -3.96
N SER A 517 9.26 -37.13 -3.21
CA SER A 517 9.49 -36.00 -2.31
C SER A 517 9.71 -34.69 -3.08
N HIS A 518 10.42 -34.73 -4.20
CA HIS A 518 10.57 -33.58 -5.09
C HIS A 518 9.21 -33.20 -5.71
N LEU A 519 8.44 -34.17 -6.21
CA LEU A 519 7.09 -33.92 -6.74
C LEU A 519 6.18 -33.25 -5.69
N SER A 520 6.14 -33.79 -4.47
CA SER A 520 5.36 -33.21 -3.37
C SER A 520 5.74 -31.74 -3.09
N ARG A 521 7.04 -31.40 -3.12
CA ARG A 521 7.49 -30.00 -2.97
C ARG A 521 7.06 -29.12 -4.13
N LEU A 522 7.08 -29.62 -5.36
CA LEU A 522 6.64 -28.87 -6.54
C LEU A 522 5.13 -28.63 -6.48
N ILE A 523 4.32 -29.66 -6.25
CA ILE A 523 2.85 -29.53 -6.10
C ILE A 523 2.51 -28.54 -4.99
N ASN A 524 3.17 -28.63 -3.83
CA ASN A 524 2.92 -27.68 -2.73
C ASN A 524 3.25 -26.21 -3.08
N ARG A 525 4.18 -25.95 -4.01
CA ARG A 525 4.50 -24.58 -4.46
C ARG A 525 3.44 -23.97 -5.37
N VAL A 526 2.74 -24.80 -6.14
CA VAL A 526 1.71 -24.39 -7.11
C VAL A 526 0.29 -24.75 -6.68
N LYS A 527 0.15 -25.29 -5.46
CA LYS A 527 -1.11 -25.83 -4.93
C LYS A 527 -2.25 -24.82 -5.05
N VAL A 528 -2.00 -23.57 -4.67
CA VAL A 528 -3.01 -22.50 -4.72
C VAL A 528 -3.48 -22.22 -6.15
N ASN A 529 -2.56 -22.20 -7.13
CA ASN A 529 -2.92 -21.95 -8.53
C ASN A 529 -3.72 -23.11 -9.12
N ILE A 530 -3.32 -24.34 -8.80
CA ILE A 530 -3.99 -25.55 -9.24
C ILE A 530 -5.39 -25.67 -8.61
N GLU A 531 -5.54 -25.35 -7.32
CA GLU A 531 -6.83 -25.23 -6.64
C GLU A 531 -7.72 -24.13 -7.25
N GLY A 532 -7.11 -23.02 -7.67
CA GLY A 532 -7.77 -21.94 -8.40
C GLY A 532 -8.39 -22.38 -9.73
N LEU A 533 -7.80 -23.37 -10.41
CA LEU A 533 -8.35 -23.99 -11.63
C LEU A 533 -9.35 -25.12 -11.35
N GLY A 534 -9.64 -25.40 -10.07
CA GLY A 534 -10.62 -26.39 -9.65
C GLY A 534 -10.04 -27.72 -9.15
N LEU A 535 -8.73 -27.94 -9.15
CA LEU A 535 -8.15 -29.17 -8.60
C LEU A 535 -7.98 -29.07 -7.08
N LYS A 536 -8.85 -29.71 -6.31
CA LYS A 536 -8.69 -29.85 -4.86
C LYS A 536 -7.64 -30.92 -4.57
N ILE A 537 -6.62 -30.56 -3.78
CA ILE A 537 -5.50 -31.45 -3.46
C ILE A 537 -5.33 -31.57 -1.94
N ASP A 538 -5.37 -32.80 -1.42
CA ASP A 538 -5.04 -33.12 -0.03
C ASP A 538 -3.83 -34.07 0.02
N ILE A 539 -2.83 -33.75 0.84
CA ILE A 539 -1.59 -34.54 0.95
C ILE A 539 -1.39 -34.93 2.41
N LYS A 540 -1.36 -36.24 2.68
CA LYS A 540 -1.18 -36.80 4.01
C LYS A 540 0.11 -37.59 4.11
N ARG A 541 0.80 -37.50 5.25
CA ARG A 541 1.97 -38.34 5.54
C ARG A 541 1.52 -39.67 6.13
N THR A 542 2.06 -40.76 5.61
CA THR A 542 1.86 -42.14 6.10
C THR A 542 3.20 -42.79 6.39
N SER A 543 3.19 -43.95 7.06
CA SER A 543 4.40 -44.74 7.34
C SER A 543 5.12 -45.23 6.07
N LYS A 544 4.43 -45.31 4.93
CA LYS A 544 4.96 -45.77 3.64
C LYS A 544 5.32 -44.64 2.67
N GLY A 545 5.07 -43.38 3.04
CA GLY A 545 5.30 -42.21 2.18
C GLY A 545 4.18 -41.17 2.25
N SER A 546 4.14 -40.26 1.27
CA SER A 546 3.05 -39.27 1.16
C SER A 546 1.92 -39.84 0.29
N HIS A 547 0.71 -39.84 0.82
CA HIS A 547 -0.53 -40.15 0.12
C HIS A 547 -1.15 -38.85 -0.39
N ILE A 548 -1.71 -38.83 -1.60
CA ILE A 548 -2.33 -37.65 -2.19
C ILE A 548 -3.71 -38.00 -2.76
N ASP A 549 -4.68 -37.16 -2.44
CA ASP A 549 -6.04 -37.19 -2.94
C ASP A 549 -6.26 -35.96 -3.82
N ILE A 550 -6.75 -36.16 -5.05
CA ILE A 550 -6.95 -35.12 -6.05
C ILE A 550 -8.35 -35.25 -6.63
N LYS A 551 -9.08 -34.13 -6.68
CA LYS A 551 -10.42 -34.07 -7.26
C LYS A 551 -10.60 -32.79 -8.07
N TYR A 552 -11.06 -32.91 -9.31
CA TYR A 552 -11.48 -31.75 -10.08
C TYR A 552 -12.90 -31.33 -9.68
N VAL A 553 -13.03 -30.08 -9.26
CA VAL A 553 -14.29 -29.39 -8.96
C VAL A 553 -14.29 -28.09 -9.75
N PRO A 554 -15.15 -27.94 -10.79
CA PRO A 554 -15.18 -26.73 -11.60
C PRO A 554 -15.29 -25.47 -10.72
N PRO A 555 -14.43 -24.47 -10.92
CA PRO A 555 -14.49 -23.24 -10.14
C PRO A 555 -15.84 -22.56 -10.39
N GLN A 556 -16.66 -22.47 -9.34
CA GLN A 556 -17.91 -21.71 -9.36
C GLN A 556 -17.56 -20.21 -9.26
N ILE A 557 -17.88 -19.43 -10.30
CA ILE A 557 -17.83 -17.97 -10.23
C ILE A 557 -18.89 -17.54 -9.22
N PRO A 558 -18.52 -16.90 -8.10
CA PRO A 558 -19.51 -16.51 -7.11
C PRO A 558 -20.47 -15.50 -7.72
N SER A 559 -21.75 -15.86 -7.77
CA SER A 559 -22.86 -14.99 -8.17
C SER A 559 -23.52 -14.37 -6.94
N SER A 560 -23.81 -13.06 -7.06
CA SER A 560 -24.54 -12.13 -6.19
C SER A 560 -23.88 -11.79 -4.84
N ALA A 561 -23.67 -10.49 -4.62
CA ALA A 561 -23.69 -9.89 -3.30
C ALA A 561 -25.16 -9.70 -2.87
N SER A 562 -25.47 -9.82 -1.58
CA SER A 562 -26.76 -9.38 -1.05
C SER A 562 -26.61 -7.96 -0.54
N LEU A 563 -27.31 -7.01 -1.17
CA LEU A 563 -27.53 -5.69 -0.59
C LEU A 563 -28.64 -5.85 0.45
N SER A 564 -28.33 -5.62 1.73
CA SER A 564 -29.36 -5.57 2.77
C SER A 564 -30.16 -4.27 2.59
N GLU A 565 -31.40 -4.38 2.12
CA GLU A 565 -32.37 -3.29 2.25
C GLU A 565 -32.62 -3.02 3.73
N SER A 566 -32.17 -1.87 4.23
CA SER A 566 -32.57 -1.36 5.54
C SER A 566 -33.32 -0.05 5.36
N THR A 567 -34.66 -0.18 5.42
CA THR A 567 -35.65 0.80 5.92
C THR A 567 -35.65 2.20 5.33
N GLU A 568 -36.36 2.39 4.22
CA GLU A 568 -37.17 3.60 4.00
C GLU A 568 -38.54 3.39 4.66
N SER A 569 -38.66 3.78 5.92
CA SER A 569 -39.96 4.22 6.46
C SER A 569 -39.69 5.25 7.53
N CYS A 570 -39.70 6.52 7.15
CA CYS A 570 -39.99 7.68 8.00
C CYS A 570 -39.75 8.92 7.14
N LEU A 571 -40.80 9.40 6.47
CA LEU A 571 -41.08 10.81 6.13
C LEU A 571 -42.24 10.84 5.13
N ALA A 572 -43.45 10.61 5.64
CA ALA A 572 -44.68 11.05 4.99
C ALA A 572 -45.65 11.41 6.12
N ASP A 573 -45.49 12.62 6.64
CA ASP A 573 -46.57 13.35 7.28
C ASP A 573 -46.22 14.83 7.30
N SER A 574 -46.98 15.58 6.49
CA SER A 574 -47.43 16.97 6.65
C SER A 574 -47.43 17.69 5.31
N LEU A 575 -48.62 17.85 4.73
CA LEU A 575 -49.19 19.14 4.31
C LEU A 575 -50.65 18.92 3.86
N PRO A 576 -51.55 19.90 4.09
CA PRO A 576 -52.98 19.67 4.22
C PRO A 576 -53.75 19.71 2.90
N GLU A 577 -54.89 19.00 2.91
CA GLU A 577 -55.96 19.03 1.93
C GLU A 577 -56.52 20.45 1.73
N THR A 578 -56.71 20.84 0.48
CA THR A 578 -57.79 21.76 0.08
C THR A 578 -58.48 21.18 -1.14
N ASP A 579 -59.73 20.78 -0.94
CA ASP A 579 -60.75 20.59 -1.97
C ASP A 579 -60.97 21.91 -2.73
N GLU A 580 -61.07 21.86 -4.07
CA GLU A 580 -62.33 22.16 -4.79
C GLU A 580 -62.15 22.30 -6.32
N VAL A 581 -63.10 21.68 -7.03
CA VAL A 581 -63.67 22.09 -8.33
C VAL A 581 -62.85 21.83 -9.61
N ALA A 582 -63.23 20.77 -10.35
CA ALA A 582 -63.98 20.90 -11.61
C ALA A 582 -64.22 19.53 -12.29
N LYS A 583 -65.47 19.06 -12.23
CA LYS A 583 -66.05 18.21 -13.27
C LYS A 583 -66.22 19.06 -14.54
N SER A 584 -65.86 18.51 -15.70
CA SER A 584 -66.59 18.61 -16.98
C SER A 584 -65.65 18.61 -18.19
N CYS A 585 -65.61 17.50 -18.94
CA CYS A 585 -65.97 17.44 -20.37
C CYS A 585 -65.40 16.16 -21.02
N THR A 586 -66.31 15.19 -21.13
CA THR A 586 -66.69 14.47 -22.36
C THR A 586 -65.62 13.97 -23.33
N ALA A 587 -65.73 12.66 -23.57
CA ALA A 587 -65.18 11.88 -24.65
C ALA A 587 -65.42 12.44 -26.08
N ALA A 588 -64.44 12.17 -26.95
CA ALA A 588 -64.59 11.83 -28.38
C ALA A 588 -63.33 11.01 -28.76
N MET A 589 -63.38 9.69 -28.83
CA MET A 589 -63.66 8.86 -30.01
C MET A 589 -62.88 9.25 -31.29
N THR A 590 -62.32 8.18 -31.90
CA THR A 590 -61.80 8.03 -33.28
C THR A 590 -60.44 8.64 -33.64
N ALA A 591 -59.37 7.83 -33.52
CA ALA A 591 -58.70 7.16 -34.65
C ALA A 591 -57.80 6.03 -34.13
#